data_AF-X1TLX6-F1
#
_entry.id   AF-X1TLX6-F1
#
_cell.length_a   1.000
_cell.length_b   1.000
_cell.length_c   1.000
_cell.angle_alpha   90.00
_cell.angle_beta   90.00
_cell.angle_gamma   90.00
#
_symmetry.space_group_name_H-M   'P 1'
#
loop_
_entity.id
_entity.type
_entity.pdbx_description
1 polymer ?
#
loop_
_entity_poly.entity_id
_entity_poly.type
_entity_poly.pdbx_seq_one_letter_code
_entity_poly.pdbx_strand_id
1 'polypeptide(L)'
;DDELDFYDRLTQYVEDQSIKAAQDDTARGRALAFTMAMLQRRFASSIYAVRRTLERMKARREKILEDPEAYREEQIMKKVPDDFDDLPDEMKEEILADLENVVASIDPEALREEILELEKLVEIAMPLESREVETKLTKLKDVITENGIFEDQKMKLLLFTEHKDTLDYLAGDGRDGRPLGKLREWGLNITQIHGSMKIGDRDTPGTRIFAEREFKEDCQVLVATEAAGEGINLQFCWYMINYDIPWNPNRLEQRM
;
A
#
# COMPACT_ATOMS: atom_id res chain seq x y z
N ASP A 1 -1.00 -12.89 20.49
CA ASP A 1 -1.18 -11.53 19.98
C ASP A 1 -1.98 -11.66 18.70
N ASP A 2 -3.11 -10.98 18.56
CA ASP A 2 -4.03 -11.19 17.43
C ASP A 2 -3.40 -10.74 16.11
N GLU A 3 -2.52 -9.71 16.16
CA GLU A 3 -1.74 -9.23 15.03
C GLU A 3 -0.76 -10.32 14.53
N LEU A 4 -0.06 -10.98 15.45
CA LEU A 4 0.89 -12.06 15.12
C LEU A 4 0.21 -13.27 14.48
N ASP A 5 -0.97 -13.70 15.00
CA ASP A 5 -1.71 -14.83 14.41
C ASP A 5 -2.13 -14.52 12.96
N PHE A 6 -2.53 -13.28 12.66
CA PHE A 6 -2.82 -12.86 11.30
C PHE A 6 -1.57 -12.91 10.42
N TYR A 7 -0.44 -12.39 10.90
CA TYR A 7 0.83 -12.45 10.19
C TYR A 7 1.28 -13.89 9.89
N ASP A 8 1.12 -14.82 10.82
CA ASP A 8 1.49 -16.23 10.65
C ASP A 8 0.63 -16.90 9.57
N ARG A 9 -0.70 -16.70 9.60
CA ARG A 9 -1.62 -17.25 8.57
C ARG A 9 -1.33 -16.70 7.19
N LEU A 10 -1.04 -15.41 7.13
CA LEU A 10 -0.74 -14.72 5.90
C LEU A 10 0.61 -15.16 5.31
N THR A 11 1.59 -15.43 6.17
CA THR A 11 2.87 -16.02 5.79
C THR A 11 2.67 -17.42 5.23
N GLN A 12 1.87 -18.26 5.90
CA GLN A 12 1.52 -19.59 5.42
C GLN A 12 0.90 -19.55 4.02
N TYR A 13 -0.08 -18.65 3.80
CA TYR A 13 -0.70 -18.46 2.49
C TYR A 13 0.34 -18.13 1.41
N VAL A 14 1.25 -17.19 1.70
CA VAL A 14 2.30 -16.82 0.75
C VAL A 14 3.29 -17.95 0.49
N GLU A 15 3.67 -18.71 1.50
CA GLU A 15 4.55 -19.87 1.35
C GLU A 15 3.90 -20.93 0.45
N ASP A 16 2.63 -21.24 0.69
CA ASP A 16 1.89 -22.23 -0.10
C ASP A 16 1.76 -21.79 -1.57
N GLN A 17 1.48 -20.51 -1.83
CA GLN A 17 1.44 -19.97 -3.19
C GLN A 17 2.83 -19.91 -3.84
N SER A 18 3.87 -19.59 -3.07
CA SER A 18 5.25 -19.60 -3.54
C SER A 18 5.72 -21.00 -3.93
N ILE A 19 5.32 -22.03 -3.19
CA ILE A 19 5.60 -23.44 -3.51
C ILE A 19 4.93 -23.81 -4.84
N LYS A 20 3.65 -23.44 -5.04
CA LYS A 20 2.94 -23.65 -6.31
C LYS A 20 3.64 -22.92 -7.46
N ALA A 21 4.08 -21.69 -7.23
CA ALA A 21 4.82 -20.88 -8.20
C ALA A 21 6.15 -21.52 -8.62
N ALA A 22 6.91 -22.07 -7.66
CA ALA A 22 8.19 -22.71 -7.90
C ALA A 22 8.09 -24.04 -8.68
N GLN A 23 6.91 -24.67 -8.70
CA GLN A 23 6.63 -25.86 -9.51
C GLN A 23 6.26 -25.51 -10.96
N ASP A 24 6.10 -24.23 -11.28
CA ASP A 24 5.71 -23.73 -12.61
C ASP A 24 6.85 -22.91 -13.24
N ASP A 25 7.64 -23.53 -14.11
CA ASP A 25 8.78 -22.89 -14.81
C ASP A 25 8.35 -21.84 -15.88
N THR A 26 7.05 -21.63 -16.07
CA THR A 26 6.53 -20.68 -17.07
C THR A 26 6.66 -19.22 -16.59
N ALA A 27 6.33 -18.27 -17.48
CA ALA A 27 6.26 -16.86 -17.11
C ALA A 27 5.22 -16.59 -15.99
N ARG A 28 4.18 -17.43 -15.91
CA ARG A 28 3.13 -17.35 -14.89
C ARG A 28 3.67 -17.66 -13.50
N GLY A 29 4.41 -18.75 -13.35
CA GLY A 29 5.03 -19.12 -12.07
C GLY A 29 6.01 -18.05 -11.57
N ARG A 30 6.84 -17.50 -12.46
CA ARG A 30 7.71 -16.36 -12.10
C ARG A 30 6.94 -15.12 -11.65
N ALA A 31 5.87 -14.75 -12.37
CA ALA A 31 5.03 -13.62 -12.00
C ALA A 31 4.31 -13.84 -10.66
N LEU A 32 3.84 -15.06 -10.39
CA LEU A 32 3.24 -15.43 -9.12
C LEU A 32 4.25 -15.36 -7.97
N ALA A 33 5.45 -15.90 -8.14
CA ALA A 33 6.52 -15.84 -7.14
C ALA A 33 6.90 -14.38 -6.81
N PHE A 34 6.99 -13.53 -7.85
CA PHE A 34 7.23 -12.10 -7.64
C PHE A 34 6.06 -11.43 -6.90
N THR A 35 4.81 -11.76 -7.25
CA THR A 35 3.62 -11.25 -6.56
C THR A 35 3.67 -11.61 -5.08
N MET A 36 4.03 -12.85 -4.76
CA MET A 36 4.17 -13.33 -3.38
C MET A 36 5.28 -12.60 -2.61
N ALA A 37 6.42 -12.33 -3.23
CA ALA A 37 7.49 -11.54 -2.63
C ALA A 37 7.07 -10.07 -2.38
N MET A 38 6.37 -9.46 -3.34
CA MET A 38 5.84 -8.09 -3.17
C MET A 38 4.75 -8.03 -2.10
N LEU A 39 3.94 -9.08 -2.00
CA LEU A 39 2.89 -9.19 -1.01
C LEU A 39 3.50 -9.25 0.41
N GLN A 40 4.59 -10.02 0.61
CA GLN A 40 5.37 -10.00 1.85
C GLN A 40 5.87 -8.60 2.23
N ARG A 41 6.36 -7.82 1.25
CA ARG A 41 6.78 -6.43 1.50
C ARG A 41 5.62 -5.56 1.98
N ARG A 42 4.45 -5.71 1.33
CA ARG A 42 3.23 -4.96 1.67
C ARG A 42 2.68 -5.31 3.05
N PHE A 43 2.88 -6.54 3.52
CA PHE A 43 2.48 -6.97 4.87
C PHE A 43 3.15 -6.18 5.96
N ALA A 44 4.41 -5.85 5.76
CA ALA A 44 5.15 -5.05 6.70
C ALA A 44 4.64 -3.61 6.75
N SER A 45 3.82 -3.15 5.80
CA SER A 45 3.39 -1.75 5.69
C SER A 45 2.21 -1.40 6.59
N SER A 46 1.00 -1.88 6.29
CA SER A 46 -0.20 -1.69 7.13
C SER A 46 -1.23 -2.80 6.92
N ILE A 47 -2.02 -3.10 7.97
CA ILE A 47 -3.09 -4.13 7.88
C ILE A 47 -4.12 -3.75 6.81
N TYR A 48 -4.44 -2.46 6.66
CA TYR A 48 -5.33 -1.96 5.62
C TYR A 48 -4.80 -2.30 4.22
N ALA A 49 -3.51 -2.04 3.95
CA ALA A 49 -2.92 -2.32 2.64
C ALA A 49 -2.93 -3.82 2.31
N VAL A 50 -2.74 -4.69 3.32
CA VAL A 50 -2.90 -6.14 3.16
C VAL A 50 -4.33 -6.49 2.80
N ARG A 51 -5.30 -6.06 3.61
CA ARG A 51 -6.72 -6.37 3.41
C ARG A 51 -7.17 -5.96 2.01
N ARG A 52 -6.82 -4.75 1.56
CA ARG A 52 -7.16 -4.24 0.22
C ARG A 52 -6.55 -5.08 -0.91
N THR A 53 -5.34 -5.60 -0.75
CA THR A 53 -4.77 -6.53 -1.74
C THR A 53 -5.49 -7.87 -1.72
N LEU A 54 -5.76 -8.44 -0.54
CA LEU A 54 -6.51 -9.70 -0.43
C LEU A 54 -7.91 -9.61 -1.04
N GLU A 55 -8.62 -8.50 -0.81
CA GLU A 55 -9.92 -8.20 -1.43
C GLU A 55 -9.83 -8.16 -2.97
N ARG A 56 -8.82 -7.47 -3.51
CA ARG A 56 -8.59 -7.38 -4.96
C ARG A 56 -8.25 -8.74 -5.56
N MET A 57 -7.40 -9.52 -4.89
CA MET A 57 -7.09 -10.89 -5.29
C MET A 57 -8.37 -11.73 -5.31
N LYS A 58 -9.15 -11.75 -4.23
CA LYS A 58 -10.41 -12.50 -4.12
C LYS A 58 -11.38 -12.14 -5.25
N ALA A 59 -11.70 -10.85 -5.40
CA ALA A 59 -12.61 -10.36 -6.43
C ALA A 59 -12.15 -10.74 -7.84
N ARG A 60 -10.83 -10.76 -8.08
CA ARG A 60 -10.29 -11.19 -9.35
C ARG A 60 -10.48 -12.70 -9.59
N ARG A 61 -10.24 -13.56 -8.59
CA ARG A 61 -10.47 -15.01 -8.72
C ARG A 61 -11.95 -15.31 -8.95
N GLU A 62 -12.85 -14.59 -8.27
CA GLU A 62 -14.29 -14.69 -8.49
C GLU A 62 -14.64 -14.35 -9.96
N LYS A 63 -14.10 -13.25 -10.50
CA LYS A 63 -14.29 -12.88 -11.91
C LYS A 63 -13.74 -13.94 -12.89
N ILE A 64 -12.59 -14.55 -12.59
CA ILE A 64 -12.03 -15.64 -13.41
C ILE A 64 -12.93 -16.87 -13.36
N LEU A 65 -13.54 -17.16 -12.22
CA LEU A 65 -14.45 -18.30 -12.06
C LEU A 65 -15.76 -18.09 -12.83
N GLU A 66 -16.23 -16.85 -12.94
CA GLU A 66 -17.40 -16.47 -13.73
C GLU A 66 -17.16 -16.57 -15.24
N ASP A 67 -15.99 -16.12 -15.72
CA ASP A 67 -15.61 -16.16 -17.14
C ASP A 67 -14.14 -16.60 -17.34
N PRO A 68 -13.88 -17.93 -17.35
CA PRO A 68 -12.53 -18.45 -17.53
C PRO A 68 -11.95 -18.22 -18.93
N GLU A 69 -12.79 -18.03 -19.95
CA GLU A 69 -12.35 -17.85 -21.34
C GLU A 69 -11.77 -16.45 -21.55
N ALA A 70 -12.44 -15.40 -21.04
CA ALA A 70 -11.92 -14.04 -21.08
C ALA A 70 -10.53 -13.93 -20.39
N TYR A 71 -10.31 -14.67 -19.29
CA TYR A 71 -9.02 -14.69 -18.63
C TYR A 71 -7.90 -15.30 -19.49
N ARG A 72 -8.19 -16.37 -20.25
CA ARG A 72 -7.21 -17.02 -21.12
C ARG A 72 -6.76 -16.10 -22.25
N GLU A 73 -7.65 -15.25 -22.74
CA GLU A 73 -7.33 -14.24 -23.76
C GLU A 73 -6.47 -13.09 -23.21
N GLU A 74 -6.70 -12.67 -21.96
CA GLU A 74 -5.93 -11.62 -21.28
C GLU A 74 -4.51 -12.05 -20.83
N GLN A 75 -4.20 -13.35 -20.80
CA GLN A 75 -2.91 -13.91 -20.31
C GLN A 75 -1.70 -13.66 -21.23
N ILE A 76 -1.89 -13.00 -22.38
CA ILE A 76 -0.84 -12.81 -23.38
C ILE A 76 0.11 -11.68 -22.94
N MET A 77 1.28 -12.08 -22.45
CA MET A 77 2.47 -11.26 -22.15
C MET A 77 2.37 -10.28 -20.97
N LYS A 78 2.52 -10.80 -19.75
CA LYS A 78 2.96 -9.98 -18.61
C LYS A 78 4.41 -10.33 -18.27
N LYS A 79 5.31 -9.35 -18.39
CA LYS A 79 6.70 -9.43 -17.92
C LYS A 79 6.90 -8.38 -16.85
N VAL A 80 7.50 -8.77 -15.73
CA VAL A 80 8.01 -7.83 -14.74
C VAL A 80 9.29 -7.21 -15.31
N PRO A 81 9.42 -5.88 -15.37
CA PRO A 81 10.68 -5.24 -15.72
C PRO A 81 11.76 -5.53 -14.67
N ASP A 82 13.00 -5.76 -15.09
CA ASP A 82 14.13 -6.04 -14.18
C ASP A 82 14.40 -4.87 -13.22
N ASP A 83 14.13 -3.63 -13.64
CA ASP A 83 14.30 -2.41 -12.85
C ASP A 83 13.00 -1.96 -12.15
N PHE A 84 12.14 -2.90 -11.72
CA PHE A 84 10.83 -2.59 -11.12
C PHE A 84 10.94 -1.56 -9.97
N ASP A 85 11.93 -1.72 -9.09
CA ASP A 85 12.14 -0.83 -7.94
C ASP A 85 12.54 0.60 -8.34
N ASP A 86 12.96 0.84 -9.58
CA ASP A 86 13.33 2.17 -10.10
C ASP A 86 12.24 2.81 -10.96
N LEU A 87 11.13 2.10 -11.21
CA LEU A 87 9.99 2.64 -11.93
C LEU A 87 9.25 3.75 -11.15
N PRO A 88 8.52 4.64 -11.85
CA PRO A 88 7.60 5.58 -11.21
C PRO A 88 6.52 4.85 -10.40
N ASP A 89 6.09 5.43 -9.27
CA ASP A 89 5.08 4.82 -8.38
C ASP A 89 3.77 4.46 -9.11
N GLU A 90 3.31 5.30 -10.03
CA GLU A 90 2.11 5.02 -10.85
C GLU A 90 2.26 3.72 -11.65
N MET A 91 3.43 3.53 -12.27
CA MET A 91 3.74 2.35 -13.06
C MET A 91 3.94 1.12 -12.18
N LYS A 92 4.55 1.29 -11.00
CA LYS A 92 4.65 0.21 -10.00
C LYS A 92 3.29 -0.25 -9.53
N GLU A 93 2.38 0.67 -9.21
CA GLU A 93 1.01 0.36 -8.82
C GLU A 93 0.26 -0.39 -9.91
N GLU A 94 0.38 0.06 -11.16
CA GLU A 94 -0.25 -0.59 -12.31
C GLU A 94 0.28 -2.02 -12.50
N ILE A 95 1.61 -2.19 -12.47
CA ILE A 95 2.26 -3.50 -12.58
C ILE A 95 1.84 -4.40 -11.40
N LEU A 96 1.80 -3.89 -10.17
CA LEU A 96 1.38 -4.66 -9.01
C LEU A 96 -0.08 -5.11 -9.12
N ALA A 97 -0.98 -4.20 -9.50
CA ALA A 97 -2.38 -4.55 -9.76
C ALA A 97 -2.51 -5.60 -10.87
N ASP A 98 -1.64 -5.53 -11.88
CA ASP A 98 -1.60 -6.50 -12.96
C ASP A 98 -1.07 -7.87 -12.55
N LEU A 99 -0.11 -7.90 -11.63
CA LEU A 99 0.49 -9.10 -11.08
C LEU A 99 -0.41 -9.77 -10.04
N GLU A 100 -1.14 -8.98 -9.24
CA GLU A 100 -2.23 -9.46 -8.39
C GLU A 100 -3.28 -10.25 -9.21
N ASN A 101 -3.37 -10.06 -10.53
CA ASN A 101 -4.27 -10.85 -11.41
C ASN A 101 -3.74 -12.24 -11.81
N VAL A 102 -2.49 -12.57 -11.48
CA VAL A 102 -1.88 -13.86 -11.79
C VAL A 102 -2.38 -14.90 -10.77
N VAL A 103 -2.90 -16.02 -11.27
CA VAL A 103 -3.37 -17.14 -10.45
C VAL A 103 -2.47 -18.36 -10.65
N ALA A 104 -2.28 -19.17 -9.61
CA ALA A 104 -1.54 -20.42 -9.68
C ALA A 104 -2.23 -21.44 -10.59
N SER A 105 -3.57 -21.47 -10.57
CA SER A 105 -4.39 -22.38 -11.35
C SER A 105 -5.65 -21.69 -11.84
N ILE A 106 -6.10 -22.07 -13.04
CA ILE A 106 -7.41 -21.68 -13.57
C ILE A 106 -8.46 -22.79 -13.37
N ASP A 107 -8.08 -23.85 -12.65
CA ASP A 107 -9.00 -24.92 -12.28
C ASP A 107 -10.11 -24.37 -11.37
N PRO A 108 -11.40 -24.57 -11.70
CA PRO A 108 -12.51 -24.01 -10.93
C PRO A 108 -12.59 -24.50 -9.47
N GLU A 109 -12.09 -25.70 -9.15
CA GLU A 109 -12.09 -26.21 -7.77
C GLU A 109 -10.98 -25.53 -6.98
N ALA A 110 -9.76 -25.49 -7.52
CA ALA A 110 -8.64 -24.79 -6.92
C ALA A 110 -8.91 -23.29 -6.70
N LEU A 111 -9.58 -22.62 -7.65
CA LEU A 111 -9.97 -21.21 -7.51
C LEU A 111 -10.97 -21.01 -6.38
N ARG A 112 -11.95 -21.90 -6.20
CA ARG A 112 -12.91 -21.82 -5.09
C ARG A 112 -12.23 -22.00 -3.74
N GLU A 113 -11.29 -22.92 -3.64
CA GLU A 113 -10.49 -23.11 -2.43
C GLU A 113 -9.68 -21.85 -2.09
N GLU A 114 -9.00 -21.26 -3.09
CA GLU A 114 -8.24 -20.03 -2.90
C GLU A 114 -9.13 -18.84 -2.52
N ILE A 115 -10.31 -18.71 -3.12
CA ILE A 115 -11.29 -17.66 -2.75
C ILE A 115 -11.71 -17.79 -1.29
N LEU A 116 -12.00 -19.00 -0.81
CA LEU A 116 -12.37 -19.26 0.58
C LEU A 116 -11.23 -18.96 1.55
N GLU A 117 -9.99 -19.23 1.15
CA GLU A 117 -8.80 -18.91 1.96
C GLU A 117 -8.57 -17.40 2.05
N LEU A 118 -8.63 -16.70 0.92
CA LEU A 118 -8.54 -15.24 0.85
C LEU A 118 -9.66 -14.57 1.67
N GLU A 119 -10.89 -15.09 1.57
CA GLU A 119 -12.03 -14.61 2.35
C GLU A 119 -11.77 -14.69 3.86
N LYS A 120 -11.27 -15.82 4.36
CA LYS A 120 -10.91 -15.97 5.78
C LYS A 120 -9.85 -14.96 6.22
N LEU A 121 -8.83 -14.71 5.39
CA LEU A 121 -7.80 -13.72 5.70
C LEU A 121 -8.39 -12.30 5.77
N VAL A 122 -9.28 -11.95 4.84
CA VAL A 122 -9.99 -10.66 4.87
C VAL A 122 -10.86 -10.53 6.13
N GLU A 123 -11.61 -11.57 6.48
CA GLU A 123 -12.46 -11.60 7.69
C GLU A 123 -11.67 -11.41 8.98
N ILE A 124 -10.42 -11.90 9.05
CA ILE A 124 -9.51 -11.68 10.18
C ILE A 124 -8.93 -10.26 10.16
N ALA A 125 -8.55 -9.74 8.99
CA ALA A 125 -7.92 -8.43 8.86
C ALA A 125 -8.86 -7.27 9.24
N MET A 126 -10.14 -7.37 8.87
CA MET A 126 -11.15 -6.32 9.15
C MET A 126 -11.24 -5.91 10.63
N PRO A 127 -11.45 -6.83 11.60
CA PRO A 127 -11.53 -6.45 13.01
C PRO A 127 -10.19 -5.93 13.56
N LEU A 128 -9.05 -6.46 13.10
CA LEU A 128 -7.73 -5.98 13.53
C LEU A 128 -7.49 -4.53 13.14
N GLU A 129 -7.80 -4.18 11.89
CA GLU A 129 -7.76 -2.80 11.40
C GLU A 129 -8.67 -1.89 12.23
N SER A 130 -9.92 -2.31 12.48
CA SER A 130 -10.89 -1.49 13.22
C SER A 130 -10.51 -1.23 14.68
N ARG A 131 -9.78 -2.17 15.30
CA ARG A 131 -9.32 -2.06 16.70
C ARG A 131 -8.02 -1.27 16.84
N GLU A 132 -7.40 -0.85 15.75
CA GLU A 132 -6.11 -0.15 15.74
C GLU A 132 -5.01 -0.90 16.52
N VAL A 133 -5.03 -2.24 16.48
CA VAL A 133 -4.04 -3.06 17.22
C VAL A 133 -2.69 -3.15 16.54
N GLU A 134 -2.57 -2.64 15.31
CA GLU A 134 -1.32 -2.65 14.55
C GLU A 134 -0.20 -1.95 15.33
N THR A 135 0.86 -2.70 15.62
CA THR A 135 1.99 -2.21 16.45
C THR A 135 2.62 -0.96 15.84
N LYS A 136 2.69 -0.86 14.51
CA LYS A 136 3.27 0.30 13.83
C LYS A 136 2.41 1.56 13.98
N LEU A 137 1.08 1.42 13.85
CA LEU A 137 0.15 2.54 14.02
C LEU A 137 0.20 3.07 15.46
N THR A 138 0.21 2.17 16.45
CA THR A 138 0.32 2.56 17.86
C THR A 138 1.64 3.25 18.15
N LYS A 139 2.76 2.73 17.62
CA LYS A 139 4.08 3.37 17.73
C LYS A 139 4.15 4.73 17.04
N LEU A 140 3.52 4.89 15.88
CA LEU A 140 3.42 6.19 15.23
C LEU A 140 2.69 7.19 16.13
N LYS A 141 1.57 6.78 16.73
CA LYS A 141 0.82 7.62 17.67
C LYS A 141 1.66 8.02 18.87
N ASP A 142 2.37 7.06 19.48
CA ASP A 142 3.29 7.31 20.60
C ASP A 142 4.33 8.38 20.22
N VAL A 143 5.01 8.22 19.07
CA VAL A 143 6.03 9.16 18.59
C VAL A 143 5.45 10.54 18.34
N ILE A 144 4.26 10.65 17.75
CA ILE A 144 3.59 11.94 17.51
C ILE A 144 3.26 12.63 18.84
N THR A 145 2.76 11.87 19.83
CA THR A 145 2.46 12.37 21.17
C THR A 145 3.72 12.80 21.92
N GLU A 146 4.75 11.97 21.98
CA GLU A 146 5.98 12.25 22.72
C GLU A 146 6.72 13.49 22.20
N ASN A 147 6.62 13.77 20.90
CA ASN A 147 7.27 14.91 20.26
C ASN A 147 6.44 16.21 20.29
N GLY A 148 5.28 16.20 20.96
CA GLY A 148 4.47 17.41 21.14
C GLY A 148 3.68 17.86 19.91
N ILE A 149 3.50 16.96 18.93
CA ILE A 149 2.87 17.33 17.65
C ILE A 149 1.37 17.54 17.86
N PHE A 150 0.69 16.79 18.74
CA PHE A 150 -0.73 17.06 19.01
C PHE A 150 -0.95 18.42 19.71
N GLU A 151 0.06 18.91 20.42
CA GLU A 151 0.00 20.11 21.25
C GLU A 151 0.35 21.40 20.50
N ASP A 152 1.21 21.33 19.47
CA ASP A 152 1.62 22.49 18.68
C ASP A 152 1.30 22.33 17.19
N GLN A 153 0.21 22.98 16.76
CA GLN A 153 -0.26 23.00 15.36
C GLN A 153 0.74 23.64 14.38
N LYS A 154 1.78 24.33 14.87
CA LYS A 154 2.85 24.87 14.02
C LYS A 154 3.87 23.81 13.64
N MET A 155 3.94 22.70 14.37
CA MET A 155 4.84 21.58 14.05
C MET A 155 4.52 21.04 12.67
N LYS A 156 5.54 20.84 11.84
CA LYS A 156 5.37 20.27 10.49
C LYS A 156 5.97 18.88 10.46
N LEU A 157 5.09 17.88 10.29
CA LEU A 157 5.45 16.48 10.20
C LEU A 157 5.34 16.01 8.75
N LEU A 158 6.42 15.43 8.24
CA LEU A 158 6.44 14.70 6.99
C LEU A 158 6.44 13.20 7.29
N LEU A 159 5.49 12.47 6.71
CA LEU A 159 5.40 11.02 6.84
C LEU A 159 5.49 10.36 5.47
N PHE A 160 6.47 9.48 5.30
CA PHE A 160 6.67 8.71 4.07
C PHE A 160 6.14 7.29 4.21
N THR A 161 5.48 6.81 3.17
CA THR A 161 5.05 5.42 3.01
C THR A 161 5.39 4.94 1.59
N GLU A 162 5.69 3.65 1.43
CA GLU A 162 5.95 3.07 0.11
C GLU A 162 4.65 2.85 -0.67
N HIS A 163 3.56 2.51 0.04
CA HIS A 163 2.32 2.07 -0.59
C HIS A 163 1.22 3.13 -0.47
N LYS A 164 0.50 3.36 -1.58
CA LYS A 164 -0.66 4.25 -1.61
C LYS A 164 -1.84 3.76 -0.78
N ASP A 165 -2.07 2.46 -0.67
CA ASP A 165 -3.10 1.96 0.25
C ASP A 165 -2.78 2.36 1.70
N THR A 166 -1.51 2.30 2.11
CA THR A 166 -1.09 2.78 3.43
C THR A 166 -1.19 4.30 3.54
N LEU A 167 -0.93 5.05 2.46
CA LEU A 167 -1.20 6.48 2.42
C LEU A 167 -2.69 6.77 2.63
N ASP A 168 -3.59 6.05 1.94
CA ASP A 168 -5.03 6.19 2.09
C ASP A 168 -5.47 5.79 3.51
N TYR A 169 -4.87 4.77 4.11
CA TYR A 169 -5.11 4.37 5.50
C TYR A 169 -4.74 5.47 6.49
N LEU A 170 -3.63 6.16 6.29
CA LEU A 170 -3.16 7.21 7.20
C LEU A 170 -3.83 8.56 6.91
N ALA A 171 -4.09 8.88 5.65
CA ALA A 171 -4.44 10.22 5.18
C ALA A 171 -5.72 10.37 4.36
N GLY A 172 -6.40 9.27 4.06
CA GLY A 172 -7.61 9.23 3.26
C GLY A 172 -8.69 10.21 3.71
N ASP A 173 -9.48 10.70 2.76
CA ASP A 173 -10.50 11.72 2.97
C ASP A 173 -11.92 11.14 3.16
N GLY A 174 -12.05 9.81 3.20
CA GLY A 174 -13.34 9.12 3.28
C GLY A 174 -14.12 9.07 1.96
N ARG A 175 -13.49 9.38 0.82
CA ARG A 175 -14.14 9.44 -0.51
C ARG A 175 -13.62 8.37 -1.46
N ASP A 176 -14.41 8.05 -2.48
CA ASP A 176 -14.04 7.13 -3.56
C ASP A 176 -13.60 5.74 -3.07
N GLY A 177 -14.20 5.27 -1.97
CA GLY A 177 -13.88 3.99 -1.34
C GLY A 177 -12.64 4.00 -0.45
N ARG A 178 -11.99 5.15 -0.25
CA ARG A 178 -10.90 5.33 0.72
C ARG A 178 -11.46 5.54 2.13
N PRO A 179 -10.75 5.09 3.19
CA PRO A 179 -11.17 5.33 4.56
C PRO A 179 -10.97 6.81 4.93
N LEU A 180 -11.57 7.22 6.05
CA LEU A 180 -11.12 8.42 6.74
C LEU A 180 -9.80 8.07 7.43
N GLY A 181 -8.72 8.72 7.00
CA GLY A 181 -7.36 8.34 7.43
C GLY A 181 -7.15 8.49 8.93
N LYS A 182 -6.36 7.59 9.52
CA LYS A 182 -6.10 7.55 10.97
C LYS A 182 -5.60 8.88 11.54
N LEU A 183 -4.77 9.59 10.80
CA LEU A 183 -4.26 10.89 11.23
C LEU A 183 -5.37 11.96 11.28
N ARG A 184 -6.35 11.89 10.36
CA ARG A 184 -7.55 12.76 10.41
C ARG A 184 -8.45 12.38 11.58
N GLU A 185 -8.64 11.09 11.83
CA GLU A 185 -9.42 10.59 12.97
C GLU A 185 -8.82 11.03 14.31
N TRP A 186 -7.49 11.14 14.38
CA TRP A 186 -6.79 11.70 15.54
C TRP A 186 -6.83 13.24 15.63
N GLY A 187 -7.50 13.91 14.70
CA GLY A 187 -7.71 15.36 14.70
C GLY A 187 -6.57 16.18 14.08
N LEU A 188 -5.64 15.56 13.35
CA LEU A 188 -4.57 16.27 12.68
C LEU A 188 -5.06 16.85 11.34
N ASN A 189 -4.62 18.08 11.04
CA ASN A 189 -4.83 18.69 9.74
C ASN A 189 -3.79 18.16 8.77
N ILE A 190 -4.22 17.49 7.71
CA ILE A 190 -3.32 16.77 6.82
C ILE A 190 -3.61 17.05 5.35
N THR A 191 -2.53 17.04 4.56
CA THR A 191 -2.57 16.93 3.11
C THR A 191 -1.72 15.74 2.67
N GLN A 192 -1.79 15.38 1.40
CA GLN A 192 -1.12 14.19 0.88
C GLN A 192 -0.52 14.43 -0.51
N ILE A 193 0.56 13.72 -0.81
CA ILE A 193 1.21 13.76 -2.12
C ILE A 193 1.51 12.33 -2.58
N HIS A 194 0.96 11.91 -3.71
CA HIS A 194 1.19 10.59 -4.27
C HIS A 194 1.43 10.62 -5.78
N GLY A 195 1.98 9.53 -6.31
CA GLY A 195 2.36 9.38 -7.71
C GLY A 195 1.30 9.94 -8.67
N SER A 196 0.06 9.45 -8.56
CA SER A 196 -1.04 9.80 -9.48
C SER A 196 -1.54 11.26 -9.43
N MET A 197 -0.94 12.13 -8.61
CA MET A 197 -1.28 13.56 -8.59
C MET A 197 -0.57 14.31 -9.71
N LYS A 198 -1.34 15.12 -10.45
CA LYS A 198 -0.79 16.06 -11.44
C LYS A 198 0.06 17.12 -10.73
N ILE A 199 1.09 17.63 -11.42
CA ILE A 199 1.94 18.72 -10.90
C ILE A 199 1.09 19.95 -10.52
N GLY A 200 0.25 20.41 -11.44
CA GLY A 200 -0.69 21.52 -11.25
C GLY A 200 -0.04 22.85 -10.88
N ASP A 201 -0.73 23.64 -10.07
CA ASP A 201 -0.29 24.96 -9.59
C ASP A 201 -0.77 25.20 -8.14
N ARG A 202 -0.52 26.39 -7.60
CA ARG A 202 -0.81 26.75 -6.20
C ARG A 202 -2.29 26.95 -5.90
N ASP A 203 -3.15 26.99 -6.92
CA ASP A 203 -4.57 27.34 -6.78
C ASP A 203 -5.50 26.20 -7.24
N THR A 204 -4.95 25.15 -7.85
CA THR A 204 -5.70 23.99 -8.33
C THR A 204 -5.71 22.86 -7.29
N PRO A 205 -6.85 22.60 -6.60
CA PRO A 205 -6.93 21.56 -5.59
C PRO A 205 -6.61 20.16 -6.14
N GLY A 206 -6.01 19.31 -5.30
CA GLY A 206 -5.66 17.93 -5.67
C GLY A 206 -4.41 17.80 -6.56
N THR A 207 -3.63 18.87 -6.69
CA THR A 207 -2.35 18.87 -7.42
C THR A 207 -1.16 18.94 -6.47
N ARG A 208 0.02 18.49 -6.92
CA ARG A 208 1.22 18.41 -6.06
C ARG A 208 1.64 19.77 -5.52
N ILE A 209 1.64 20.82 -6.37
CA ILE A 209 2.03 22.18 -5.96
C ILE A 209 1.00 22.78 -4.99
N PHE A 210 -0.29 22.48 -5.16
CA PHE A 210 -1.32 22.88 -4.21
C PHE A 210 -1.12 22.19 -2.85
N ALA A 211 -0.88 20.88 -2.82
CA ALA A 211 -0.63 20.14 -1.60
C ALA A 211 0.65 20.60 -0.86
N GLU A 212 1.72 20.95 -1.59
CA GLU A 212 2.90 21.58 -1.00
C GLU A 212 2.56 22.90 -0.30
N ARG A 213 1.77 23.75 -0.97
CA ARG A 213 1.30 25.01 -0.39
C ARG A 213 0.44 24.76 0.84
N GLU A 214 -0.54 23.87 0.76
CA GLU A 214 -1.40 23.50 1.89
C GLU A 214 -0.56 23.01 3.06
N PHE A 215 0.44 22.15 2.81
CA PHE A 215 1.32 21.68 3.87
C PHE A 215 2.09 22.82 4.52
N LYS A 216 2.57 23.79 3.74
CA LYS A 216 3.29 24.94 4.26
C LYS A 216 2.39 25.88 5.07
N GLU A 217 1.20 26.17 4.56
CA GLU A 217 0.34 27.26 5.06
C GLU A 217 -0.73 26.77 6.05
N ASP A 218 -1.36 25.61 5.82
CA ASP A 218 -2.64 25.23 6.44
C ASP A 218 -2.61 23.88 7.18
N CYS A 219 -1.84 22.91 6.68
CA CYS A 219 -1.79 21.54 7.21
C CYS A 219 -0.59 21.30 8.11
N GLN A 220 -0.77 20.46 9.12
CA GLN A 220 0.27 20.10 10.08
C GLN A 220 1.09 18.90 9.60
N VAL A 221 0.45 17.98 8.89
CA VAL A 221 1.06 16.74 8.42
C VAL A 221 0.95 16.63 6.90
N LEU A 222 2.04 16.20 6.27
CA LEU A 222 2.06 15.74 4.88
C LEU A 222 2.36 14.25 4.88
N VAL A 223 1.46 13.45 4.31
CA VAL A 223 1.73 12.03 4.01
C VAL A 223 2.07 11.89 2.54
N ALA A 224 3.24 11.35 2.23
CA ALA A 224 3.72 11.23 0.85
C ALA A 224 4.11 9.80 0.47
N THR A 225 3.82 9.40 -0.78
CA THR A 225 4.52 8.26 -1.40
C THR A 225 5.90 8.69 -1.85
N GLU A 226 6.79 7.71 -1.96
CA GLU A 226 8.22 7.90 -2.18
C GLU A 226 8.57 8.76 -3.41
N ALA A 227 8.07 8.44 -4.61
CA ALA A 227 8.43 9.20 -5.82
C ALA A 227 7.69 10.54 -5.93
N ALA A 228 6.73 10.79 -5.05
CA ALA A 228 5.90 11.99 -5.11
C ALA A 228 6.48 13.14 -4.27
N GLY A 229 7.38 12.84 -3.31
CA GLY A 229 8.10 13.84 -2.52
C GLY A 229 9.31 14.46 -3.24
N GLU A 230 9.79 13.88 -4.34
CA GLU A 230 10.93 14.38 -5.10
C GLU A 230 10.65 15.78 -5.68
N GLY A 231 11.62 16.70 -5.52
CA GLY A 231 11.55 18.06 -6.07
C GLY A 231 10.67 19.04 -5.30
N ILE A 232 10.12 18.65 -4.15
CA ILE A 232 9.29 19.50 -3.30
C ILE A 232 10.14 20.13 -2.20
N ASN A 233 9.98 21.43 -1.95
CA ASN A 233 10.76 22.09 -0.90
C ASN A 233 10.13 21.88 0.48
N LEU A 234 10.64 20.89 1.21
CA LEU A 234 10.16 20.51 2.53
C LEU A 234 11.09 20.95 3.68
N GLN A 235 11.99 21.92 3.44
CA GLN A 235 12.99 22.42 4.43
C GLN A 235 12.38 23.07 5.68
N PHE A 236 11.06 23.29 5.71
CA PHE A 236 10.34 23.80 6.86
C PHE A 236 9.80 22.69 7.79
N CYS A 237 9.98 21.42 7.45
CA CYS A 237 9.60 20.28 8.29
C CYS A 237 10.47 20.20 9.53
N TRP A 238 9.84 19.89 10.67
CA TRP A 238 10.56 19.70 11.94
C TRP A 238 10.83 18.22 12.18
N TYR A 239 9.90 17.36 11.75
CA TYR A 239 10.00 15.92 11.88
C TYR A 239 9.76 15.23 10.54
N MET A 240 10.53 14.18 10.29
CA MET A 240 10.34 13.25 9.20
C MET A 240 10.24 11.83 9.76
N ILE A 241 9.17 11.13 9.43
CA ILE A 241 8.95 9.73 9.81
C ILE A 241 8.84 8.90 8.53
N ASN A 242 9.67 7.87 8.45
CA ASN A 242 9.50 6.82 7.44
C ASN A 242 8.64 5.72 8.05
N TYR A 243 7.36 5.67 7.67
CA TYR A 243 6.43 4.61 8.11
C TYR A 243 6.87 3.25 7.58
N ASP A 244 7.41 3.26 6.35
CA ASP A 244 8.09 2.13 5.71
C ASP A 244 9.48 2.54 5.22
N ILE A 245 10.44 1.63 5.38
CA ILE A 245 11.81 1.81 4.87
C ILE A 245 11.84 1.24 3.44
N PRO A 246 12.33 2.01 2.46
CA PRO A 246 12.39 1.54 1.10
C PRO A 246 13.48 0.49 0.96
N TRP A 247 13.22 -0.49 0.10
CA TRP A 247 14.16 -1.58 -0.15
C TRP A 247 15.40 -1.16 -0.93
N ASN A 248 15.30 -0.10 -1.73
CA ASN A 248 16.45 0.52 -2.39
C ASN A 248 17.08 1.56 -1.42
N PRO A 249 18.26 1.30 -0.84
CA PRO A 249 18.88 2.20 0.15
C PRO A 249 19.19 3.59 -0.41
N ASN A 250 19.45 3.71 -1.72
CA ASN A 250 19.70 5.00 -2.36
C ASN A 250 18.49 5.92 -2.22
N ARG A 251 17.28 5.36 -2.19
CA ARG A 251 16.05 6.13 -2.01
C ARG A 251 15.91 6.67 -0.59
N LEU A 252 16.47 5.98 0.41
CA LEU A 252 16.52 6.50 1.77
C LEU A 252 17.47 7.70 1.86
N GLU A 253 18.61 7.64 1.17
CA GLU A 253 19.58 8.75 1.11
C GLU A 253 18.98 10.00 0.44
N GLN A 254 18.17 9.83 -0.61
CA GLN A 254 17.46 10.94 -1.27
C GLN A 254 16.43 11.66 -0.38
N ARG A 255 16.04 11.06 0.77
CA ARG A 255 15.12 11.70 1.74
C ARG A 255 15.82 12.67 2.70
N MET A 256 17.15 12.57 2.85
CA MET A 256 17.93 13.27 3.89
C MET A 256 18.47 14.63 3.44
#